data_AF-A0A537X071-F1
#
_entry.id   AF-A0A537X071-F1
#
_cell.length_a   1.000
_cell.length_b   1.000
_cell.length_c   1.000
_cell.angle_alpha   90.00
_cell.angle_beta   90.00
_cell.angle_gamma   90.00
#
_symmetry.space_group_name_H-M   'P 1'
#
loop_
_entity.id
_entity.type
_entity.pdbx_description
1 polymer ?
#
loop_
_entity_poly.entity_id
_entity_poly.type
_entity_poly.pdbx_seq_one_letter_code
_entity_poly.pdbx_strand_id
1 'polypeptide(L)'
;MGQPPPAKNHLYGGQAVVEGVMMRGSDHWAVAVREPAGSVYVESHAIESIASRHPIWRKPFLRGIIVLGQSLSIGIRALMIATNHAVSEEEQLSSRQIGVSLTIAMVA
;
A
#
# COMPACT_ATOMS: atom_id res chain seq x y z
N MET A 1 17.37 -14.10 -31.90
CA MET A 1 16.74 -13.06 -31.07
C MET A 1 15.43 -13.65 -30.58
N GLY A 2 15.42 -14.19 -29.35
CA GLY A 2 14.28 -14.95 -28.83
C GLY A 2 13.12 -14.00 -28.52
N GLN A 3 11.94 -14.29 -29.04
CA GLN A 3 10.71 -13.59 -28.70
C GLN A 3 10.53 -13.63 -27.17
N PRO A 4 10.26 -12.50 -26.49
CA PRO A 4 9.91 -12.55 -25.08
C PRO A 4 8.71 -13.49 -24.90
N PRO A 5 8.69 -14.31 -23.84
CA PRO A 5 7.61 -15.25 -23.60
C PRO A 5 6.27 -14.51 -23.61
N PRO A 6 5.19 -15.11 -24.16
CA PRO A 6 3.90 -14.45 -24.26
C PRO A 6 3.46 -13.98 -22.87
N ALA A 7 3.19 -12.69 -22.73
CA ALA A 7 2.74 -12.10 -21.48
C ALA A 7 1.50 -12.86 -21.01
N LYS A 8 1.57 -13.50 -19.83
CA LYS A 8 0.39 -14.09 -19.21
C LYS A 8 -0.62 -12.96 -19.02
N ASN A 9 -1.82 -13.11 -19.59
CA ASN A 9 -2.90 -12.17 -19.38
C ASN A 9 -3.19 -12.08 -17.88
N HIS A 10 -2.77 -10.97 -17.27
CA HIS A 10 -3.00 -10.70 -15.86
C HIS A 10 -3.94 -9.51 -15.71
N LEU A 11 -4.90 -9.64 -14.81
CA LEU A 11 -5.82 -8.57 -14.49
C LEU A 11 -5.11 -7.62 -13.53
N TYR A 12 -5.05 -6.35 -13.90
CA TYR A 12 -4.58 -5.29 -13.01
C TYR A 12 -5.77 -4.70 -12.27
N GLY A 13 -5.61 -4.54 -10.97
CA GLY A 13 -6.57 -3.85 -10.11
C GLY A 13 -5.95 -2.62 -9.48
N GLY A 14 -6.75 -1.84 -8.79
CA GLY A 14 -6.24 -0.66 -8.10
C GLY A 14 -7.19 -0.14 -7.03
N GLN A 15 -6.68 0.85 -6.30
CA GLN A 15 -7.41 1.59 -5.28
C GLN A 15 -7.08 3.07 -5.43
N ALA A 16 -8.07 3.94 -5.24
CA ALA A 16 -7.80 5.36 -5.04
C ALA A 16 -7.16 5.57 -3.66
N VAL A 17 -6.15 6.44 -3.59
CA VAL A 17 -5.49 6.85 -2.35
C VAL A 17 -5.48 8.39 -2.28
N VAL A 18 -5.07 8.94 -1.14
CA VAL A 18 -5.01 10.38 -0.93
C VAL A 18 -4.07 11.01 -1.97
N GLU A 19 -4.58 11.97 -2.74
CA GLU A 19 -3.84 12.67 -3.81
C GLU A 19 -3.15 11.73 -4.84
N GLY A 20 -3.68 10.51 -5.02
CA GLY A 20 -2.98 9.50 -5.80
C GLY A 20 -3.77 8.25 -6.16
N VAL A 21 -3.07 7.31 -6.79
CA VAL A 21 -3.61 6.01 -7.19
C VAL A 21 -2.65 4.88 -6.84
N MET A 22 -3.22 3.74 -6.49
CA MET A 22 -2.51 2.49 -6.28
C MET A 22 -2.93 1.49 -7.36
N MET A 23 -1.95 0.81 -7.97
CA MET A 23 -2.16 -0.27 -8.94
C MET A 23 -1.50 -1.55 -8.45
N ARG A 24 -2.16 -2.69 -8.66
CA ARG A 24 -1.69 -4.03 -8.30
C ARG A 24 -1.75 -4.98 -9.49
N GLY A 25 -0.63 -5.61 -9.80
CA GLY A 25 -0.51 -6.73 -10.73
C GLY A 25 -0.30 -8.07 -10.00
N SER A 26 0.21 -9.06 -10.73
CA SER A 26 0.45 -10.43 -10.24
C SER A 26 1.45 -10.53 -9.09
N ASP A 27 2.50 -9.76 -9.23
CA ASP A 27 3.80 -9.94 -8.59
C ASP A 27 4.34 -8.60 -8.08
N HIS A 28 3.72 -7.49 -8.50
CA HIS A 28 4.08 -6.14 -8.08
C HIS A 28 2.84 -5.30 -7.79
N TRP A 29 2.99 -4.33 -6.90
CA TRP A 29 2.07 -3.22 -6.76
C TRP A 29 2.86 -1.91 -6.72
N ALA A 30 2.23 -0.83 -7.12
CA ALA A 30 2.83 0.49 -7.14
C ALA A 30 1.83 1.54 -6.66
N VAL A 31 2.34 2.62 -6.08
CA VAL A 31 1.56 3.79 -5.69
C VAL A 31 2.15 5.02 -6.36
N ALA A 32 1.30 5.91 -6.85
CA ALA A 32 1.67 7.19 -7.43
C ALA A 32 0.88 8.29 -6.71
N VAL A 33 1.56 9.29 -6.19
CA VAL A 33 1.00 10.30 -5.28
C VAL A 33 1.52 11.66 -5.68
N ARG A 34 0.64 12.65 -5.75
CA ARG A 34 1.01 14.04 -5.97
C ARG A 34 1.50 14.65 -4.65
N GLU A 35 2.72 15.15 -4.64
CA GLU A 35 3.30 15.86 -3.49
C GLU A 35 2.83 17.33 -3.46
N PRO A 36 2.84 18.00 -2.30
CA PRO A 36 2.47 19.40 -2.17
C PRO A 36 3.26 20.34 -3.11
N ALA A 37 4.53 20.01 -3.36
CA ALA A 37 5.40 20.73 -4.28
C ALA A 37 4.99 20.61 -5.77
N GLY A 38 4.00 19.76 -6.08
CA GLY A 38 3.48 19.53 -7.43
C GLY A 38 4.20 18.42 -8.21
N SER A 39 5.24 17.82 -7.64
CA SER A 39 5.87 16.59 -8.14
C SER A 39 4.95 15.38 -7.94
N VAL A 40 5.23 14.29 -8.67
CA VAL A 40 4.57 12.99 -8.48
C VAL A 40 5.60 12.00 -7.95
N TYR A 41 5.40 11.52 -6.73
CA TYR A 41 6.15 10.42 -6.16
C TYR A 41 5.59 9.09 -6.65
N VAL A 42 6.45 8.17 -7.05
CA VAL A 42 6.06 6.82 -7.48
C VAL A 42 6.99 5.80 -6.85
N GLU A 43 6.41 4.78 -6.21
CA GLU A 43 7.15 3.66 -5.64
C GLU A 43 6.48 2.32 -5.99
N SER A 44 7.29 1.28 -6.19
CA SER A 44 6.85 -0.06 -6.55
C SER A 44 7.44 -1.12 -5.64
N HIS A 45 6.64 -2.12 -5.27
CA HIS A 45 7.04 -3.20 -4.39
C HIS A 45 6.62 -4.56 -4.95
N ALA A 46 7.45 -5.58 -4.70
CA ALA A 46 7.12 -6.96 -5.01
C ALA A 46 6.07 -7.54 -4.04
N ILE A 47 5.24 -8.45 -4.55
CA ILE A 47 4.24 -9.21 -3.81
C ILE A 47 4.82 -10.58 -3.50
N GLU A 48 5.36 -10.74 -2.29
CA GLU A 48 5.79 -12.06 -1.82
C GLU A 48 4.57 -12.89 -1.41
N SER A 49 4.27 -13.96 -2.14
CA SER A 49 3.16 -14.85 -1.78
C SER A 49 3.57 -15.81 -0.67
N ILE A 50 3.12 -15.54 0.56
CA ILE A 50 3.31 -16.41 1.73
C ILE A 50 2.69 -17.81 1.50
N ALA A 51 1.61 -17.89 0.71
CA ALA A 51 0.91 -19.13 0.39
C ALA A 51 1.75 -20.15 -0.41
N SER A 52 2.91 -19.74 -0.93
CA SER A 52 3.84 -20.63 -1.65
C SER A 52 4.67 -21.54 -0.75
N ARG A 53 4.84 -21.19 0.54
CA ARG A 53 5.80 -21.88 1.43
C ARG A 53 5.32 -23.21 2.03
N HIS A 54 4.01 -23.40 2.21
CA HIS A 54 3.49 -24.63 2.85
C HIS A 54 2.17 -25.12 2.20
N PRO A 55 2.03 -26.43 1.91
CA PRO A 55 0.85 -26.99 1.21
C PRO A 55 -0.49 -26.75 1.91
N ILE A 56 -0.48 -26.60 3.24
CA ILE A 56 -1.69 -26.40 4.06
C ILE A 56 -2.38 -25.07 3.75
N TRP A 57 -1.62 -24.05 3.34
CA TRP A 57 -2.13 -22.71 3.01
C TRP A 57 -2.80 -22.64 1.64
N ARG A 58 -2.78 -23.73 0.87
CA ARG A 58 -3.45 -23.84 -0.44
C ARG A 58 -4.92 -24.29 -0.32
N LYS A 59 -5.39 -24.67 0.87
CA LYS A 59 -6.80 -25.03 1.10
C LYS A 59 -7.70 -23.82 0.82
N PRO A 60 -8.86 -23.97 0.15
CA PRO A 60 -9.64 -22.84 -0.40
C PRO A 60 -10.05 -21.79 0.64
N PHE A 61 -10.47 -22.22 1.83
CA PHE A 61 -10.86 -21.32 2.92
C PHE A 61 -9.65 -20.53 3.47
N LEU A 62 -8.57 -21.24 3.79
CA LEU A 62 -7.37 -20.64 4.37
C LEU A 62 -6.64 -19.73 3.35
N ARG A 63 -6.60 -20.15 2.08
CA ARG A 63 -6.11 -19.35 0.95
C ARG A 63 -6.86 -18.02 0.85
N GLY A 64 -8.19 -18.04 0.97
CA GLY A 64 -9.01 -16.83 0.93
C GLY A 64 -8.60 -15.82 1.99
N ILE A 65 -8.50 -16.26 3.25
CA ILE A 65 -8.10 -15.40 4.38
C ILE A 65 -6.71 -14.78 4.16
N ILE A 66 -5.73 -15.57 3.69
CA ILE A 66 -4.38 -15.06 3.41
C ILE A 66 -4.43 -13.99 2.32
N VAL A 67 -5.13 -14.25 1.22
CA VAL A 67 -5.21 -13.33 0.08
C VAL A 67 -5.91 -12.03 0.49
N LEU A 68 -6.97 -12.12 1.30
CA LEU A 68 -7.65 -10.96 1.85
C LEU A 68 -6.73 -10.16 2.79
N GLY A 69 -6.06 -10.84 3.73
CA GLY A 69 -5.12 -10.20 4.65
C GLY A 69 -3.94 -9.54 3.93
N GLN A 70 -3.39 -10.18 2.90
CA GLN A 70 -2.36 -9.59 2.05
C GLN A 70 -2.88 -8.36 1.29
N SER A 71 -4.08 -8.44 0.73
CA SER A 71 -4.68 -7.31 -0.01
C SER A 71 -4.94 -6.12 0.90
N LEU A 72 -5.46 -6.37 2.11
CA LEU A 72 -5.68 -5.34 3.13
C LEU A 72 -4.36 -4.71 3.58
N SER A 73 -3.34 -5.52 3.86
CA SER A 73 -2.03 -5.02 4.28
C SER A 73 -1.40 -4.13 3.20
N ILE A 74 -1.49 -4.54 1.94
CA ILE A 74 -1.02 -3.73 0.80
C ILE A 74 -1.82 -2.42 0.71
N GLY A 75 -3.15 -2.47 0.80
CA GLY A 75 -4.00 -1.28 0.74
C GLY A 75 -3.70 -0.26 1.84
N ILE A 76 -3.51 -0.73 3.07
CA ILE A 76 -3.10 0.13 4.21
C ILE A 76 -1.72 0.72 3.98
N ARG A 77 -0.75 -0.06 3.48
CA ARG A 77 0.60 0.45 3.15
C ARG A 77 0.54 1.53 2.09
N ALA A 78 -0.22 1.30 1.02
CA ALA A 78 -0.40 2.29 -0.05
C ALA A 78 -1.01 3.59 0.48
N LEU A 79 -2.01 3.48 1.36
CA LEU A 79 -2.63 4.65 2.01
C LEU A 79 -1.62 5.41 2.88
N MET A 80 -0.82 4.72 3.68
CA MET A 80 0.20 5.34 4.53
C MET A 80 1.26 6.08 3.70
N ILE A 81 1.76 5.45 2.61
CA ILE A 81 2.71 6.10 1.70
C ILE A 81 2.08 7.35 1.07
N ALA A 82 0.84 7.24 0.59
CA ALA A 82 0.13 8.36 0.01
C ALA A 82 -0.04 9.52 0.98
N THR A 83 -0.49 9.27 2.21
CA THR A 83 -0.62 10.31 3.22
C THR A 83 0.73 10.96 3.56
N ASN A 84 1.79 10.17 3.71
CA ASN A 84 3.12 10.70 4.05
C ASN A 84 3.68 11.62 2.96
N HIS A 85 3.40 11.35 1.68
CA HIS A 85 3.89 12.16 0.57
C HIS A 85 2.92 13.30 0.18
N ALA A 86 1.62 13.16 0.49
CA ALA A 86 0.61 14.17 0.16
C ALA A 86 0.56 15.33 1.17
N VAL A 87 1.09 15.15 2.39
CA VAL A 87 1.05 16.15 3.47
C VAL A 87 2.39 16.89 3.54
N SER A 88 2.36 18.21 3.68
CA SER A 88 3.57 19.02 3.83
C SER A 88 4.23 18.79 5.20
N GLU A 89 5.56 18.97 5.30
CA GLU A 89 6.28 18.86 6.58
C GLU A 89 5.75 19.83 7.65
N GLU A 90 5.17 20.95 7.23
CA GLU A 90 4.56 21.97 8.11
C GLU A 90 3.22 21.50 8.72
N GLU A 91 2.49 20.61 8.05
CA GLU A 91 1.23 20.03 8.53
C GLU A 91 1.43 18.75 9.36
N GLN A 92 2.64 18.20 9.41
CA GLN A 92 2.95 17.07 10.28
C GLN A 92 3.04 17.55 11.73
N LEU A 93 2.07 17.15 12.56
CA LEU A 93 2.04 17.46 13.98
C LEU A 93 3.34 17.02 14.65
N SER A 94 4.07 17.96 15.24
CA SER A 94 5.27 17.66 16.01
C SER A 94 4.93 16.70 17.17
N SER A 95 5.84 15.77 17.50
CA SER A 95 5.63 14.82 18.61
C SER A 95 5.24 15.50 19.94
N ARG A 96 5.68 16.75 20.14
CA ARG A 96 5.26 17.57 21.29
C ARG A 96 3.79 18.00 21.22
N GLN A 97 3.29 18.38 20.05
CA GLN A 97 1.90 18.79 19.85
C GLN A 97 0.95 17.61 20.06
N ILE A 98 1.34 16.42 19.57
CA ILE A 98 0.60 15.17 19.81
C ILE A 98 0.53 14.88 21.31
N GLY A 99 1.67 14.93 22.02
CA GLY A 99 1.71 14.72 23.47
C GLY A 99 0.82 15.67 24.26
N VAL A 100 0.85 16.97 23.92
CA VAL A 100 0.02 17.99 24.58
C VAL A 100 -1.47 17.72 24.32
N SER A 101 -1.88 17.42 23.09
CA SER A 101 -3.29 17.14 22.78
C SER A 101 -3.85 15.93 23.55
N LEU A 102 -3.06 14.86 23.70
CA LEU A 102 -3.43 13.66 24.46
C LEU A 102 -3.58 13.98 25.96
N THR A 103 -2.67 14.78 26.53
CA THR A 103 -2.79 15.19 27.93
C THR A 103 -4.01 16.07 28.20
N ILE A 104 -4.33 16.99 27.27
CA ILE A 104 -5.51 17.84 27.40
C ILE A 104 -6.78 16.98 27.31
N ALA A 105 -6.85 16.05 26.37
CA ALA A 105 -8.00 15.17 26.20
C ALA A 105 -8.22 14.17 27.35
N MET A 106 -7.17 13.83 28.11
CA MET A 106 -7.31 12.99 29.31
C MET A 106 -7.70 13.79 30.57
N VAL A 107 -7.47 15.11 30.58
CA VAL A 107 -7.72 15.98 31.74
C VAL A 107 -9.02 16.78 31.61
N ALA A 108 -9.46 17.06 30.37
CA ALA A 108 -10.77 17.65 30.05
C ALA A 108 -11.89 16.60 30.08
#